data_AF-A0A7J6U1X1-F1
#
_entry.id   AF-A0A7J6U1X1-F1
#
_cell.length_a   1.000
_cell.length_b   1.000
_cell.length_c   1.000
_cell.angle_alpha   90.00
_cell.angle_beta   90.00
_cell.angle_gamma   90.00
#
_symmetry.space_group_name_H-M   'P 1'
#
loop_
_entity.id
_entity.type
_entity.pdbx_description
1 polymer ?
#
loop_
_entity_poly.entity_id
_entity_poly.type
_entity_poly.pdbx_seq_one_letter_code
_entity_poly.pdbx_strand_id
1 'polypeptide(L)'
;PTPPGVLWKQLCVSDQGSFFQSNSLHINMKAEYGHGIGRLALQFINKGEDVTISNIKTQVPADPSDGFRVRTTPLKPDTLEPAQQAIEYIQVECLRPFLQPPRFLVTFNVNGRDTKQLPMTLPCVLTKFIAPAAISAQQFLQFWQDMQSGGREAMVTSQAKVPYTQYEG
;
A
#
# COMPACT_ATOMS: atom_id res chain seq x y z
N PRO A 1 16.83 -9.90 1.70
CA PRO A 1 15.49 -9.25 1.81
C PRO A 1 15.07 -8.62 0.47
N THR A 2 13.80 -8.79 0.07
CA THR A 2 13.27 -8.15 -1.15
C THR A 2 13.25 -6.63 -1.00
N PRO A 3 13.69 -5.84 -2.00
CA PRO A 3 13.69 -4.38 -1.90
C PRO A 3 12.29 -3.82 -1.60
N PRO A 4 12.14 -2.83 -0.68
CA PRO A 4 10.83 -2.29 -0.31
C PRO A 4 10.00 -1.77 -1.49
N GLY A 5 10.64 -1.18 -2.51
CA GLY A 5 9.96 -0.71 -3.71
C GLY A 5 9.37 -1.82 -4.59
N VAL A 6 9.91 -3.04 -4.52
CA VAL A 6 9.34 -4.21 -5.23
C VAL A 6 8.09 -4.70 -4.50
N LEU A 7 8.18 -4.84 -3.17
CA LEU A 7 7.05 -5.23 -2.31
C LEU A 7 5.88 -4.25 -2.45
N TRP A 8 6.17 -2.94 -2.44
CA TRP A 8 5.16 -1.90 -2.63
C TRP A 8 4.44 -2.03 -3.98
N LYS A 9 5.17 -2.24 -5.08
CA LYS A 9 4.57 -2.41 -6.42
C LYS A 9 3.67 -3.65 -6.49
N GLN A 10 4.05 -4.75 -5.84
CA GLN A 10 3.21 -5.95 -5.76
C GLN A 10 1.91 -5.67 -5.02
N LEU A 11 1.97 -4.93 -3.91
CA LEU A 11 0.78 -4.56 -3.13
C LEU A 11 -0.09 -3.48 -3.81
N CYS A 12 0.40 -2.82 -4.86
CA CYS A 12 -0.43 -1.93 -5.68
C CYS A 12 -1.39 -2.71 -6.60
N VAL A 13 -1.14 -4.00 -6.83
CA VAL A 13 -1.98 -4.86 -7.68
C VAL A 13 -2.59 -6.04 -6.92
N SER A 14 -1.94 -6.53 -5.86
CA SER A 14 -2.48 -7.53 -4.93
C SER A 14 -3.09 -6.85 -3.71
N ASP A 15 -4.07 -7.49 -3.07
CA ASP A 15 -4.64 -7.02 -1.80
C ASP A 15 -3.93 -7.60 -0.57
N GLN A 16 -2.99 -8.51 -0.76
CA GLN A 16 -2.21 -9.08 0.35
C GLN A 16 -0.77 -9.40 -0.04
N GLY A 17 0.12 -9.37 0.95
CA GLY A 17 1.52 -9.73 0.78
C GLY A 17 2.43 -9.09 1.83
N SER A 18 3.74 -9.27 1.67
CA SER A 18 4.72 -8.57 2.50
C SER A 18 4.87 -7.12 2.08
N PHE A 19 4.83 -6.21 3.06
CA PHE A 19 5.05 -4.78 2.87
C PHE A 19 6.47 -4.36 3.24
N PHE A 20 7.05 -5.00 4.26
CA PHE A 20 8.44 -4.81 4.67
C PHE A 20 9.03 -6.09 5.25
N GLN A 21 10.32 -6.31 5.02
CA GLN A 21 11.05 -7.46 5.55
C GLN A 21 12.49 -7.05 5.93
N SER A 22 12.85 -7.32 7.17
CA SER A 22 14.22 -7.22 7.70
C SER A 22 14.56 -8.49 8.48
N ASN A 23 15.75 -8.57 9.08
CA ASN A 23 16.13 -9.76 9.85
C ASN A 23 15.27 -9.99 11.11
N SER A 24 14.69 -8.93 11.69
CA SER A 24 13.85 -9.04 12.89
C SER A 24 12.42 -8.62 12.64
N LEU A 25 12.18 -7.40 12.13
CA LEU A 25 10.82 -6.92 11.86
C LEU A 25 10.35 -7.31 10.46
N HIS A 26 9.18 -7.95 10.42
CA HIS A 26 8.40 -8.17 9.21
C HIS A 26 7.08 -7.42 9.32
N ILE A 27 6.63 -6.79 8.22
CA ILE A 27 5.31 -6.17 8.13
C ILE A 27 4.61 -6.81 6.93
N ASN A 28 3.50 -7.49 7.19
CA ASN A 28 2.59 -7.96 6.14
C ASN A 28 1.39 -7.03 6.05
N MET A 29 0.79 -6.96 4.87
CA MET A 29 -0.45 -6.23 4.63
C MET A 29 -1.51 -7.17 4.09
N LYS A 30 -2.73 -7.00 4.57
CA LYS A 30 -3.96 -7.41 3.89
C LYS A 30 -4.85 -6.18 3.75
N ALA A 31 -5.53 -6.04 2.62
CA ALA A 31 -6.38 -4.91 2.32
C ALA A 31 -7.70 -5.35 1.70
N GLU A 32 -8.72 -4.51 1.85
CA GLU A 32 -9.99 -4.61 1.15
C GLU A 32 -10.38 -3.22 0.66
N TYR A 33 -10.89 -3.13 -0.56
CA TYR A 33 -11.29 -1.87 -1.18
C TYR A 33 -12.74 -1.94 -1.67
N GLY A 34 -13.49 -0.86 -1.46
CA GLY A 34 -14.86 -0.74 -1.97
C GLY A 34 -15.47 0.61 -1.65
N HIS A 35 -16.28 1.13 -2.59
CA HIS A 35 -17.00 2.41 -2.44
C HIS A 35 -16.09 3.59 -2.01
N GLY A 36 -14.88 3.67 -2.57
CA GLY A 36 -13.93 4.71 -2.21
C GLY A 36 -13.25 4.53 -0.85
N ILE A 37 -13.46 3.40 -0.16
CA ILE A 37 -12.85 3.10 1.14
C ILE A 37 -11.87 1.93 0.98
N GLY A 38 -10.65 2.10 1.46
CA GLY A 38 -9.65 1.05 1.66
C GLY A 38 -9.49 0.75 3.15
N ARG A 39 -9.53 -0.53 3.52
CA ARG A 39 -9.26 -1.00 4.88
C ARG A 39 -8.05 -1.90 4.86
N LEU A 40 -7.00 -1.50 5.56
CA LEU A 40 -5.72 -2.20 5.62
C LEU A 40 -5.55 -2.78 7.02
N ALA A 41 -5.10 -4.03 7.07
CA ALA A 41 -4.56 -4.67 8.26
C ALA A 41 -3.05 -4.84 8.08
N LEU A 42 -2.27 -4.11 8.86
CA LEU A 42 -0.81 -4.21 8.89
C LEU A 42 -0.41 -5.11 10.05
N GLN A 43 0.14 -6.28 9.73
CA GLN A 43 0.60 -7.26 10.70
C GLN A 43 2.11 -7.09 10.91
N PHE A 44 2.48 -6.59 12.09
CA PHE A 44 3.86 -6.47 12.55
C PHE A 44 4.25 -7.78 13.22
N ILE A 45 5.35 -8.39 12.78
CA ILE A 45 5.83 -9.70 13.26
C ILE A 45 7.29 -9.55 13.64
N ASN A 46 7.63 -9.94 14.87
CA ASN A 46 9.01 -10.07 15.30
C ASN A 46 9.50 -11.49 15.03
N LYS A 47 10.45 -11.62 14.11
CA LYS A 47 11.11 -12.87 13.72
C LYS A 47 12.54 -13.00 14.29
N GLY A 48 13.01 -12.05 15.10
CA GLY A 48 14.31 -12.18 15.76
C GLY A 48 14.23 -13.14 16.94
N GLU A 49 15.21 -14.03 17.07
CA GLU A 49 15.25 -15.07 18.12
C GLU A 49 15.51 -14.48 19.52
N ASP A 50 16.40 -13.49 19.63
CA ASP A 50 16.74 -12.79 20.88
C ASP A 50 16.62 -11.26 20.73
N VAL A 51 15.57 -10.84 20.03
CA VAL A 51 15.31 -9.43 19.75
C VAL A 51 13.96 -9.02 20.30
N THR A 52 13.91 -7.95 21.08
CA THR A 52 12.66 -7.26 21.45
C THR A 52 12.51 -6.01 20.59
N ILE A 53 11.36 -5.85 19.94
CA ILE A 53 11.01 -4.66 19.18
C ILE A 53 10.03 -3.85 20.02
N SER A 54 10.42 -2.67 20.48
CA SER A 54 9.60 -1.87 21.40
C SER A 54 9.31 -0.47 20.85
N ASN A 55 8.36 0.23 21.50
CA ASN A 55 7.96 1.59 21.13
C ASN A 55 7.54 1.72 19.66
N ILE A 56 6.85 0.72 19.12
CA ILE A 56 6.37 0.76 17.74
C ILE A 56 5.30 1.85 17.62
N LYS A 57 5.59 2.89 16.84
CA LYS A 57 4.69 4.01 16.55
C LYS A 57 4.55 4.18 15.07
N THR A 58 3.33 4.47 14.64
CA THR A 58 2.98 4.66 13.24
C THR A 58 2.36 6.04 13.03
N GLN A 59 2.71 6.67 11.92
CA GLN A 59 2.22 8.00 11.58
C GLN A 59 1.89 8.07 10.09
N VAL A 60 0.72 8.63 9.79
CA VAL A 60 0.31 8.99 8.43
C VAL A 60 0.13 10.50 8.39
N PRO A 61 1.05 11.25 7.77
CA PRO A 61 0.87 12.69 7.59
C PRO A 61 -0.41 13.01 6.81
N ALA A 62 -1.02 14.15 7.10
CA ALA A 62 -2.17 14.64 6.36
C ALA A 62 -1.81 14.89 4.87
N ASP A 63 -2.77 14.65 3.99
CA ASP A 63 -2.63 14.93 2.56
C ASP A 63 -2.79 16.44 2.31
N PRO A 64 -1.80 17.13 1.74
CA PRO A 64 -1.92 18.57 1.47
C PRO A 64 -2.95 18.90 0.37
N SER A 65 -3.40 17.93 -0.43
CA SER A 65 -4.35 18.16 -1.53
C SER A 65 -5.80 17.75 -1.22
N ASP A 66 -6.09 17.27 -0.01
CA ASP A 66 -7.39 16.70 0.40
C ASP A 66 -7.91 15.59 -0.55
N GLY A 67 -6.99 14.86 -1.21
CA GLY A 67 -7.34 13.74 -2.09
C GLY A 67 -7.86 12.53 -1.32
N PHE A 68 -7.38 12.34 -0.09
CA PHE A 68 -7.83 11.27 0.79
C PHE A 68 -7.85 11.68 2.27
N ARG A 69 -8.56 10.88 3.07
CA ARG A 69 -8.56 10.96 4.53
C ARG A 69 -8.11 9.64 5.13
N VAL A 70 -7.26 9.69 6.16
CA VAL A 70 -6.77 8.48 6.84
C VAL A 70 -7.22 8.45 8.31
N ARG A 71 -7.64 7.28 8.78
CA ARG A 71 -7.90 6.97 10.18
C ARG A 71 -7.10 5.74 10.57
N THR A 72 -6.42 5.78 11.71
CA THR A 72 -5.63 4.66 12.22
C THR A 72 -6.11 4.22 13.60
N THR A 73 -5.93 2.94 13.91
CA THR A 73 -6.02 2.44 15.29
C THR A 73 -4.62 2.37 15.88
N PRO A 74 -4.39 2.73 17.16
CA PRO A 74 -3.09 2.50 17.78
C PRO A 74 -2.73 1.01 17.75
N LEU A 75 -1.49 0.68 17.35
CA LEU A 75 -0.97 -0.68 17.43
C LEU A 75 -0.90 -1.13 18.90
N LYS A 76 -1.45 -2.31 19.20
CA LYS A 76 -1.38 -2.91 20.54
C LYS A 76 -1.16 -4.43 20.46
N PRO A 77 -0.19 -4.99 21.21
CA PRO A 77 0.86 -4.27 21.95
C PRO A 77 1.81 -3.52 21.00
N ASP A 78 2.43 -2.43 21.49
CA ASP A 78 3.44 -1.65 20.78
C ASP A 78 4.88 -2.17 21.03
N THR A 79 4.98 -3.25 21.81
CA THR A 79 6.19 -4.01 22.07
C THR A 79 5.95 -5.46 21.70
N LEU A 80 6.86 -6.03 20.91
CA LEU A 80 6.85 -7.39 20.40
C LEU A 80 8.10 -8.12 20.89
N GLU A 81 7.91 -9.11 21.75
CA GLU A 81 8.95 -10.09 22.10
C GLU A 81 9.25 -11.03 20.92
N PRO A 82 10.33 -11.84 20.97
CA PRO A 82 10.60 -12.86 19.96
C PRO A 82 9.34 -13.67 19.60
N ALA A 83 9.12 -13.88 18.30
CA ALA A 83 7.97 -14.57 17.72
C ALA A 83 6.58 -13.93 17.98
N GLN A 84 6.50 -12.76 18.63
CA GLN A 84 5.22 -12.05 18.80
C GLN A 84 4.81 -11.26 17.56
N GLN A 85 3.52 -10.96 17.50
CA GLN A 85 2.90 -10.19 16.43
C GLN A 85 1.78 -9.29 16.96
N ALA A 86 1.53 -8.19 16.25
CA ALA A 86 0.41 -7.29 16.49
C ALA A 86 -0.15 -6.77 15.16
N ILE A 87 -1.41 -6.32 15.16
CA ILE A 87 -2.09 -5.82 13.97
C ILE A 87 -2.53 -4.38 14.21
N GLU A 88 -2.20 -3.50 13.26
CA GLU A 88 -2.75 -2.16 13.15
C GLU A 88 -3.77 -2.12 12.01
N TYR A 89 -4.91 -1.49 12.25
CA TYR A 89 -5.89 -1.19 11.21
C TYR A 89 -5.78 0.25 10.74
N ILE A 90 -5.74 0.43 9.42
CA ILE A 90 -5.72 1.73 8.76
C ILE A 90 -6.90 1.79 7.79
N GLN A 91 -7.73 2.83 7.90
CA GLN A 91 -8.77 3.13 6.95
C GLN A 91 -8.38 4.35 6.12
N VAL A 92 -8.45 4.22 4.79
CA VAL A 92 -8.23 5.30 3.83
C VAL A 92 -9.53 5.55 3.07
N GLU A 93 -9.98 6.79 3.06
CA GLU A 93 -11.17 7.25 2.33
C GLU A 93 -10.70 8.13 1.16
N CYS A 94 -10.95 7.70 -0.07
CA CYS A 94 -10.67 8.45 -1.28
C CYS A 94 -11.75 9.51 -1.48
N LEU A 95 -11.37 10.78 -1.34
CA LEU A 95 -12.28 11.92 -1.47
C LEU A 95 -12.27 12.49 -2.90
N ARG A 96 -11.11 12.47 -3.55
CA ARG A 96 -10.88 12.98 -4.92
C ARG A 96 -9.74 12.19 -5.58
N PRO A 97 -9.60 12.25 -6.92
CA PRO A 97 -8.42 11.70 -7.58
C PRO A 97 -7.12 12.27 -6.99
N PHE A 98 -6.16 11.40 -6.68
CA PHE A 98 -4.85 11.78 -6.15
C PHE A 98 -3.74 11.00 -6.87
N LEU A 99 -2.54 11.61 -6.95
CA LEU A 99 -1.38 10.99 -7.61
C LEU A 99 -0.35 10.46 -6.62
N GLN A 100 -0.30 11.02 -5.41
CA GLN A 100 0.64 10.63 -4.36
C GLN A 100 -0.11 9.85 -3.28
N PRO A 101 0.14 8.54 -3.13
CA PRO A 101 -0.48 7.75 -2.08
C PRO A 101 -0.01 8.18 -0.68
N PRO A 102 -0.74 7.78 0.38
CA PRO A 102 -0.42 8.20 1.74
C PRO A 102 1.00 7.81 2.17
N ARG A 103 1.76 8.77 2.69
CA ARG A 103 3.04 8.49 3.35
C ARG A 103 2.79 7.78 4.68
N PHE A 104 3.69 6.90 5.06
CA PHE A 104 3.60 6.11 6.29
C PHE A 104 4.95 6.02 6.96
N LEU A 105 5.05 6.43 8.21
CA LEU A 105 6.28 6.35 8.98
C LEU A 105 6.09 5.35 10.11
N VAL A 106 6.94 4.33 10.15
CA VAL A 106 7.06 3.43 11.31
C VAL A 106 8.31 3.82 12.09
N THR A 107 8.17 4.01 13.39
CA THR A 107 9.27 4.28 14.31
C THR A 107 9.29 3.20 15.39
N PHE A 108 10.45 2.65 15.71
CA PHE A 108 10.58 1.57 16.69
C PHE A 108 12.00 1.47 17.24
N ASN A 109 12.16 0.84 18.40
CA ASN A 109 13.46 0.53 19.00
C ASN A 109 13.76 -0.96 18.86
N VAL A 110 15.04 -1.32 18.81
CA VAL A 110 15.51 -2.72 18.80
C VAL A 110 16.34 -2.96 20.04
N ASN A 111 15.95 -3.91 20.88
CA ASN A 111 16.58 -4.23 22.17
C ASN A 111 16.74 -2.99 23.08
N GLY A 112 15.74 -2.10 23.05
CA GLY A 112 15.75 -0.85 23.82
C GLY A 112 16.81 0.17 23.41
N ARG A 113 17.53 -0.06 22.30
CA ARG A 113 18.57 0.85 21.76
C ARG A 113 17.95 1.90 20.83
N ASP A 114 18.80 2.52 20.01
CA ASP A 114 18.49 3.60 19.07
C ASP A 114 17.16 3.42 18.33
N THR A 115 16.45 4.53 18.22
CA THR A 115 15.20 4.63 17.48
C THR A 115 15.45 4.53 15.98
N LYS A 116 14.85 3.52 15.37
CA LYS A 116 14.83 3.33 13.92
C LYS A 116 13.60 4.00 13.33
N GLN A 117 13.78 4.62 12.17
CA GLN A 117 12.71 5.20 11.36
C GLN A 117 12.65 4.48 10.02
N LEU A 118 11.44 4.10 9.62
CA LEU A 118 11.16 3.44 8.37
C LEU A 118 10.11 4.26 7.61
N PRO A 119 10.55 5.23 6.79
CA PRO A 119 9.65 5.96 5.91
C PRO A 119 9.20 5.07 4.75
N MET A 120 7.90 5.01 4.54
CA MET A 120 7.22 4.18 3.55
C MET A 120 6.08 4.94 2.90
N THR A 121 5.45 4.31 1.92
CA THR A 121 4.21 4.78 1.28
C THR A 121 3.20 3.65 1.36
N LEU A 122 1.98 3.90 1.84
CA LEU A 122 0.93 2.89 1.80
C LEU A 122 0.59 2.57 0.34
N PRO A 123 0.39 1.28 -0.03
CA PRO A 123 0.01 0.89 -1.39
C PRO A 123 -1.48 1.15 -1.69
N CYS A 124 -1.98 2.32 -1.28
CA CYS A 124 -3.33 2.81 -1.54
C CYS A 124 -3.31 3.75 -2.75
N VAL A 125 -3.02 3.20 -3.92
CA VAL A 125 -3.03 3.95 -5.18
C VAL A 125 -4.45 4.22 -5.65
N LEU A 126 -4.68 5.30 -6.43
CA LEU A 126 -6.01 5.67 -6.93
C LEU A 126 -6.73 4.50 -7.63
N THR A 127 -6.00 3.67 -8.36
CA THR A 127 -6.56 2.51 -9.07
C THR A 127 -7.20 1.47 -8.16
N LYS A 128 -6.84 1.40 -6.87
CA LYS A 128 -7.50 0.53 -5.88
C LYS A 128 -8.91 1.00 -5.51
N PHE A 129 -9.26 2.26 -5.79
CA PHE A 129 -10.56 2.85 -5.48
C PHE A 129 -11.51 2.88 -6.69
N ILE A 130 -11.07 2.38 -7.86
CA ILE A 130 -11.88 2.31 -9.08
C ILE A 130 -12.73 1.04 -9.03
N ALA A 131 -14.05 1.20 -9.23
CA ALA A 131 -14.96 0.07 -9.39
C ALA A 131 -15.07 -0.34 -10.86
N PRO A 132 -15.13 -1.65 -11.18
CA PRO A 132 -15.42 -2.12 -12.53
C PRO A 132 -16.77 -1.57 -13.01
N ALA A 133 -16.82 -1.12 -14.27
CA ALA A 133 -18.06 -0.71 -14.94
C ALA A 133 -18.44 -1.76 -15.98
N ALA A 134 -19.60 -2.41 -15.82
CA ALA A 134 -20.16 -3.32 -16.82
C ALA A 134 -20.92 -2.50 -17.86
N ILE A 135 -20.32 -2.34 -19.05
CA ILE A 135 -20.89 -1.58 -20.17
C ILE A 135 -20.83 -2.41 -21.45
N SER A 136 -21.76 -2.18 -22.37
CA SER A 136 -21.75 -2.83 -23.69
C SER A 136 -20.66 -2.25 -24.59
N ALA A 137 -20.28 -2.98 -25.65
CA ALA A 137 -19.32 -2.48 -26.63
C ALA A 137 -19.78 -1.15 -27.28
N GLN A 138 -21.09 -1.01 -27.54
CA GLN A 138 -21.66 0.22 -28.10
C GLN A 138 -21.53 1.39 -27.13
N GLN A 139 -21.81 1.17 -25.83
CA GLN A 139 -21.64 2.20 -24.79
C GLN A 139 -20.17 2.60 -24.64
N PHE A 140 -19.26 1.62 -24.64
CA PHE A 140 -17.82 1.89 -24.58
C PHE A 140 -17.36 2.80 -25.74
N LEU A 141 -17.76 2.49 -26.97
CA LEU A 141 -17.40 3.30 -28.15
C LEU A 141 -17.91 4.73 -28.07
N GLN A 142 -19.15 4.92 -27.58
CA GLN A 142 -19.71 6.26 -27.37
C GLN A 142 -18.87 7.04 -26.35
N PHE A 143 -18.60 6.47 -25.17
CA PHE A 143 -17.78 7.12 -24.15
C PHE A 143 -16.36 7.40 -24.64
N TRP A 144 -15.77 6.49 -25.41
CA TRP A 144 -14.45 6.66 -25.99
C TRP A 144 -14.39 7.86 -26.95
N GLN A 145 -15.34 7.97 -27.88
CA GLN A 145 -15.41 9.09 -28.82
C GLN A 145 -15.60 10.44 -28.10
N ASP A 146 -16.45 10.48 -27.07
CA ASP A 146 -16.68 11.69 -26.28
C ASP A 146 -15.42 12.16 -25.54
N MET A 147 -14.52 11.24 -25.17
CA MET A 147 -13.25 11.58 -24.50
C MET A 147 -12.21 12.20 -25.43
N GLN A 148 -12.21 11.83 -26.72
CA GLN A 148 -11.20 12.27 -27.70
C GLN A 148 -11.23 13.79 -27.97
N SER A 149 -12.39 14.44 -27.87
CA SER A 149 -12.54 15.86 -28.23
C SER A 149 -12.04 16.85 -27.16
N GLY A 150 -11.58 16.37 -25.99
CA GLY A 150 -11.34 17.21 -24.81
C GLY A 150 -9.90 17.33 -24.33
N GLY A 151 -8.89 16.82 -25.05
CA GLY A 151 -7.50 16.80 -24.58
C GLY A 151 -7.29 15.95 -23.32
N ARG A 152 -8.18 14.97 -23.09
CA ARG A 152 -8.20 14.07 -21.92
C ARG A 152 -7.41 12.78 -22.14
N GLU A 153 -6.72 12.68 -23.27
CA GLU A 153 -5.94 11.51 -23.66
C GLU A 153 -4.49 11.64 -23.22
N ALA A 154 -3.95 10.57 -22.65
CA ALA A 154 -2.53 10.43 -22.35
C ALA A 154 -2.04 9.09 -22.92
N MET A 155 -0.96 9.13 -23.70
CA MET A 155 -0.34 7.95 -24.30
C MET A 155 1.07 7.74 -23.73
N VAL A 156 1.36 6.51 -23.32
CA VAL A 156 2.70 6.11 -22.84
C VAL A 156 3.15 4.88 -23.61
N THR A 157 4.30 4.98 -24.29
CA THR A 157 4.97 3.85 -24.93
C THR A 157 6.08 3.34 -24.02
N SER A 158 6.04 2.05 -23.66
CA SER A 158 7.05 1.44 -22.80
C SER A 158 7.42 0.04 -23.26
N GLN A 159 8.65 -0.38 -22.99
CA GLN A 159 9.07 -1.76 -23.25
C GLN A 159 8.48 -2.72 -22.20
N ALA A 160 8.05 -3.89 -22.66
CA ALA A 160 7.58 -4.95 -21.77
C ALA A 160 8.74 -5.38 -20.85
N LYS A 161 8.47 -5.43 -19.54
CA LYS A 161 9.47 -5.89 -18.56
C LYS A 161 9.80 -7.37 -18.68
N VAL A 162 8.89 -8.13 -19.30
CA VAL A 162 9.11 -9.55 -19.56
C VAL A 162 8.68 -9.84 -21.00
N PRO A 163 9.54 -10.49 -21.82
CA PRO A 163 9.22 -10.81 -23.20
C PRO A 163 8.02 -11.77 -23.32
N TYR A 164 7.27 -11.68 -24.42
CA TYR A 164 6.14 -12.60 -24.68
C TYR A 164 6.59 -14.05 -24.90
N THR A 165 7.84 -14.26 -25.33
CA THR A 165 8.44 -15.58 -25.62
C THR A 165 8.66 -16.46 -24.38
N GLN A 166 8.45 -15.94 -23.17
CA GLN A 166 8.61 -16.73 -21.94
C GLN A 166 7.51 -17.78 -21.71
N TYR A 167 6.39 -17.70 -22.45
CA TYR A 167 5.25 -18.62 -22.35
C TYR A 167 5.20 -19.63 -23.51
N GLU A 168 6.17 -19.59 -24.41
CA GLU A 168 6.33 -20.57 -25.48
C GLU A 168 7.16 -21.75 -24.92
N GLY A 169 6.46 -22.72 -24.32
CA GLY A 169 6.99 -24.01 -23.88
C GLY A 169 6.16 -25.15 -24.43
#